data_AF-A0A1I0AVJ7-F1
#
_entry.id   AF-A0A1I0AVJ7-F1
#
_cell.length_a   1.000
_cell.length_b   1.000
_cell.length_c   1.000
_cell.angle_alpha   90.00
_cell.angle_beta   90.00
_cell.angle_gamma   90.00
#
_symmetry.space_group_name_H-M   'P 1'
#
loop_
_entity.id
_entity.type
_entity.pdbx_description
1 polymer ?
#
loop_
_entity_poly.entity_id
_entity_poly.type
_entity_poly.pdbx_seq_one_letter_code
_entity_poly.pdbx_strand_id
1 'polypeptide(L)' 'MNTLSVENAVFRFAGIMVLISLALTTWVHPNFAYFTAFIGLNMFQFSFSGFCPAATVFKKLGLKTNAQLAMQK' A
#
# COMPACT_ATOMS: atom_id res chain seq x y z
N MET A 1 9.26 7.47 18.47
CA MET A 1 9.38 6.53 17.34
C MET A 1 8.04 5.85 17.03
N ASN A 2 6.98 6.62 16.75
CA ASN A 2 5.67 6.03 16.46
C ASN A 2 4.85 6.90 15.49
N THR A 3 5.49 7.39 14.42
CA THR A 3 4.85 8.23 13.42
C THR A 3 4.47 7.36 12.23
N LEU A 4 3.18 7.05 12.11
CA LEU A 4 2.61 6.29 10.99
C LEU A 4 2.75 7.12 9.70
N SER A 5 3.84 6.92 8.98
CA SER A 5 4.03 7.53 7.67
C SER A 5 3.06 6.94 6.65
N VAL A 6 2.60 7.76 5.70
CA VAL A 6 1.84 7.33 4.52
C VAL A 6 2.48 6.12 3.84
N GLU A 7 3.81 6.14 3.61
CA GLU A 7 4.47 5.02 2.94
C GLU A 7 4.40 3.72 3.76
N ASN A 8 4.61 3.80 5.07
CA ASN A 8 4.53 2.65 5.97
C ASN A 8 3.09 2.12 6.12
N ALA A 9 2.09 3.01 6.11
CA ALA A 9 0.68 2.64 6.12
C ALA A 9 0.28 1.92 4.82
N VAL A 10 0.74 2.41 3.67
CA VAL A 10 0.52 1.79 2.35
C VAL A 10 1.15 0.39 2.30
N PHE A 11 2.41 0.24 2.73
CA PHE A 11 3.08 -1.07 2.75
C PHE A 11 2.37 -2.10 3.64
N ARG A 12 1.91 -1.68 4.84
CA ARG A 12 1.15 -2.56 5.74
C ARG A 12 -0.20 -2.96 5.16
N PHE A 13 -0.92 -2.01 4.58
CA PHE A 13 -2.20 -2.28 3.93
C PHE A 13 -2.05 -3.23 2.74
N ALA A 14 -1.03 -3.01 1.90
CA ALA A 14 -0.73 -3.86 0.76
C ALA A 14 -0.38 -5.30 1.22
N GLY A 15 0.44 -5.46 2.25
CA GLY A 15 0.79 -6.77 2.80
C GLY A 15 -0.44 -7.55 3.29
N ILE A 16 -1.34 -6.89 4.03
CA ILE A 16 -2.58 -7.52 4.51
C ILE A 16 -3.46 -7.92 3.33
N MET A 17 -3.65 -7.04 2.35
CA MET A 17 -4.46 -7.34 1.17
C MET A 17 -3.90 -8.48 0.32
N VAL A 18 -2.57 -8.59 0.20
CA VAL A 18 -1.92 -9.71 -0.51
C VAL A 18 -2.14 -11.03 0.24
N LEU A 19 -1.96 -11.06 1.57
CA LEU A 19 -2.18 -12.28 2.36
C LEU A 19 -3.64 -12.74 2.30
N ILE A 20 -4.60 -11.82 2.41
CA ILE A 20 -6.03 -12.11 2.27
C ILE A 20 -6.33 -12.63 0.87
N SER A 21 -5.79 -11.97 -0.17
CA SER A 21 -6.04 -12.39 -1.56
C SER A 21 -5.42 -13.74 -1.87
N LEU A 22 -4.24 -14.06 -1.31
CA LEU A 22 -3.61 -15.36 -1.47
C LEU A 22 -4.43 -16.47 -0.79
N ALA A 23 -4.87 -16.25 0.44
CA ALA A 23 -5.74 -17.19 1.16
C ALA A 23 -7.07 -17.42 0.44
N LEU A 24 -7.62 -16.37 -0.18
CA LEU A 24 -8.87 -16.46 -0.94
C LEU A 24 -8.66 -17.10 -2.32
N THR A 25 -7.51 -16.90 -2.95
CA THR A 25 -7.14 -17.54 -4.23
C THR A 25 -7.08 -19.06 -4.07
N THR A 26 -6.62 -19.56 -2.93
CA THR A 26 -6.58 -21.00 -2.63
C THR A 26 -7.95 -21.60 -2.30
N TRP A 27 -8.93 -20.81 -1.85
CA TRP A 27 -10.23 -21.31 -1.39
C TRP A 27 -11.42 -21.02 -2.32
N VAL A 28 -11.35 -19.98 -3.16
CA VAL A 28 -12.51 -19.51 -3.94
C VAL A 28 -12.27 -19.62 -5.46
N HIS A 29 -11.28 -18.91 -6.00
CA HIS A 29 -11.02 -18.94 -7.44
C HIS A 29 -9.62 -18.38 -7.78
N PRO A 30 -8.85 -19.01 -8.69
CA PRO A 30 -7.52 -18.56 -9.09
C PRO A 30 -7.47 -17.15 -9.72
N ASN A 31 -8.60 -16.61 -10.15
CA ASN A 31 -8.68 -15.30 -10.80
C ASN A 31 -8.40 -14.11 -9.84
N PHE A 32 -8.41 -14.32 -8.52
CA PHE A 32 -8.02 -13.29 -7.54
C PHE A 32 -6.53 -12.92 -7.61
N ALA A 33 -5.70 -13.79 -8.21
CA ALA A 33 -4.29 -13.51 -8.45
C ALA A 33 -4.10 -12.30 -9.39
N TYR A 34 -4.97 -12.08 -10.38
CA TYR A 34 -4.88 -10.93 -11.27
C TYR A 34 -5.12 -9.60 -10.54
N PHE A 35 -6.06 -9.59 -9.58
CA PHE A 35 -6.32 -8.41 -8.75
C PHE A 35 -5.14 -8.10 -7.83
N THR A 36 -4.55 -9.14 -7.25
CA THR A 36 -3.34 -9.04 -6.43
C THR A 36 -2.15 -8.54 -7.25
N ALA A 37 -1.97 -9.06 -8.46
CA ALA A 37 -0.93 -8.64 -9.40
C ALA A 37 -1.11 -7.19 -9.81
N PHE A 38 -2.34 -6.73 -10.04
CA PHE A 38 -2.63 -5.32 -10.33
C PHE A 38 -2.25 -4.41 -9.16
N ILE A 39 -2.63 -4.76 -7.93
CA ILE A 39 -2.22 -4.00 -6.72
C ILE A 39 -0.69 -3.98 -6.59
N GLY A 40 -0.03 -5.12 -6.81
CA GLY A 40 1.42 -5.24 -6.78
C GLY A 40 2.11 -4.38 -7.84
N LEU A 41 1.59 -4.34 -9.07
CA LEU A 41 2.12 -3.50 -10.15
C LEU A 41 2.01 -2.01 -9.82
N ASN A 42 0.90 -1.59 -9.21
CA ASN A 42 0.69 -0.21 -8.75
C ASN A 42 1.65 0.15 -7.59
N MET A 43 1.94 -0.79 -6.69
CA MET A 43 2.93 -0.59 -5.62
C MET A 43 4.37 -0.59 -6.16
N PHE A 44 4.64 -1.40 -7.20
CA PHE A 44 5.93 -1.41 -7.88
C PHE A 44 6.17 -0.06 -8.57
N GLN A 45 5.19 0.47 -9.31
CA GLN A 45 5.27 1.81 -9.89
C GLN A 45 5.46 2.90 -8.82
N PHE A 46 4.81 2.77 -7.65
CA PHE A 46 5.02 3.70 -6.54
C PHE A 46 6.48 3.76 -6.07
N SER A 47 7.17 2.62 -6.04
CA SER A 47 8.58 2.57 -5.63
C SER A 47 9.50 3.34 -6.57
N PHE A 48 9.12 3.52 -7.84
CA PHE A 48 9.91 4.25 -8.84
C PHE A 48 9.41 5.69 -9.07
N SER A 49 8.09 5.89 -9.14
CA SER A 49 7.48 7.18 -9.53
C SER A 49 6.86 7.94 -8.35
N GLY A 50 6.74 7.33 -7.16
CA GLY A 50 6.12 7.97 -5.99
C GLY A 50 4.61 8.22 -6.14
N PHE A 51 3.97 7.70 -7.19
CA PHE A 51 2.54 7.84 -7.46
C PHE A 51 1.81 6.53 -7.13
N CYS A 52 1.09 6.49 -6.01
CA CYS A 52 0.20 5.38 -5.66
C CYS A 52 -1.18 5.93 -5.32
N PRO A 53 -2.28 5.42 -5.91
CA PRO A 53 -3.62 5.83 -5.52
C PRO A 53 -3.88 5.60 -4.02
N ALA A 54 -3.33 4.53 -3.44
CA ALA A 54 -3.41 4.28 -1.99
C ALA A 54 -2.70 5.38 -1.19
N ALA A 55 -1.50 5.79 -1.61
CA ALA A 55 -0.79 6.90 -0.97
C ALA A 55 -1.56 8.22 -1.06
N THR A 56 -2.22 8.49 -2.20
CA THR A 56 -3.08 9.67 -2.38
C THR A 56 -4.30 9.63 -1.45
N VAL A 57 -4.91 8.46 -1.25
CA VAL A 57 -6.02 8.27 -0.30
C VAL A 57 -5.57 8.50 1.15
N PHE A 58 -4.44 7.91 1.55
CA PHE A 58 -3.89 8.12 2.90
C PHE A 58 -3.43 9.57 3.13
N LYS A 59 -2.91 10.24 2.09
CA LYS A 59 -2.58 11.67 2.13
C LYS A 59 -3.84 12.54 2.27
N LYS A 60 -4.95 12.17 1.61
CA LYS A 60 -6.27 12.82 1.79
C LYS A 60 -6.87 12.57 3.18
N LEU A 61 -6.55 11.44 3.81
CA LEU A 61 -6.93 11.12 5.19
C LEU A 61 -6.10 11.87 6.25
N GLY A 62 -5.17 12.74 5.84
CA GLY A 62 -4.40 13.59 6.75
C GLY A 62 -3.16 12.91 7.35
N LEU A 63 -2.74 11.76 6.83
CA LEU A 63 -1.48 11.14 7.22
C LEU A 63 -0.31 11.91 6.61
N LYS A 64 0.70 12.19 7.44
CA LYS A 64 1.94 12.85 7.02
C LYS A 64 2.85 11.86 6.31
N THR A 65 3.49 12.26 5.21
CA THR A 65 4.52 11.46 4.54
C THR A 65 5.80 11.43 5.38
N ASN A 66 6.70 10.47 5.12
CA ASN A 66 7.99 10.42 5.82
C ASN A 66 8.78 11.73 5.66
N ALA A 67 8.71 12.37 4.49
CA ALA A 67 9.34 13.66 4.24
C ALA A 67 8.79 14.77 5.16
N GLN A 68 7.48 14.79 5.42
CA GLN A 68 6.86 15.76 6.34
C GLN A 68 7.17 15.44 7.81
N LEU A 69 7.33 14.16 8.16
CA LEU A 69 7.74 13.73 9.50
C LEU A 69 9.21 14.03 9.77
N ALA A 70 10.08 13.94 8.76
CA ALA A 70 11.50 14.28 8.86
C ALA A 70 11.73 15.78 9.08
N MET A 71 10.82 16.65 8.62
CA MET A 71 10.86 18.10 8.87
C MET A 71 10.15 18.52 10.17
N GLN A 72 9.45 17.62 10.86
CA GLN A 72 8.76 17.91 12.13
C GLN A 72 9.63 17.61 13.37
N LYS A 73 10.87 17.14 13.17
CA LYS A 73 11.82 16.83 14.25
C LYS A 73 12.88 17.93 14.33
#